data_AF-A0A9N9H927-F1
#
_entry.id   AF-A0A9N9H927-F1
#
_cell.length_a   1.000
_cell.length_b   1.000
_cell.length_c   1.000
_cell.angle_alpha   90.00
_cell.angle_beta   90.00
_cell.angle_gamma   90.00
#
_symmetry.space_group_name_H-M   'P 1'
#
loop_
_entity.id
_entity.type
_entity.pdbx_description
1 polymer ?
#
loop_
_entity_poly.entity_id
_entity_poly.type
_entity_poly.pdbx_seq_one_letter_code
_entity_poly.pdbx_strand_id
1 'polypeptide(L)'
;MADALNTKLKYQHNDEVISSENEEFEINYKLFIKTAKGISIPAKWFKESVSTIDEFLSSIHKKIIILTKDDTLLPADYNVAFKAPKETSAGTQLSDAQDFIKFKAECLKLAAKS
;
A
#
# COMPACT_ATOMS: atom_id res chain seq x y z
N MET A 1 32.19 14.91 5.17
CA MET A 1 31.10 15.54 4.41
C MET A 1 30.41 14.42 3.66
N ALA A 2 29.15 14.15 3.97
CA ALA A 2 28.37 13.11 3.30
C ALA A 2 27.73 13.73 2.06
N ASP A 3 28.10 13.25 0.87
CA ASP A 3 27.37 13.53 -0.36
C ASP A 3 26.07 12.72 -0.34
N ALA A 4 24.96 13.43 -0.21
CA ALA A 4 23.63 12.84 -0.27
C ALA A 4 23.31 12.44 -1.71
N LEU A 5 22.95 11.16 -1.87
CA LEU A 5 22.53 10.52 -3.11
C LEU A 5 21.24 11.16 -3.64
N ASN A 6 21.36 12.21 -4.46
CA ASN A 6 20.21 12.91 -5.01
C ASN A 6 19.73 12.22 -6.31
N THR A 7 19.07 11.07 -6.17
CA THR A 7 18.45 10.38 -7.32
C THR A 7 17.03 10.89 -7.51
N LYS A 8 16.90 12.02 -8.23
CA LYS A 8 15.62 12.60 -8.63
C LYS A 8 14.98 11.75 -9.73
N LEU A 9 14.21 10.73 -9.35
CA LEU A 9 13.39 9.96 -10.29
C LEU A 9 12.17 10.79 -10.70
N LYS A 10 12.24 11.39 -11.90
CA LYS A 10 11.12 12.03 -12.56
C LYS A 10 10.43 11.01 -13.47
N TYR A 11 9.22 10.59 -13.11
CA TYR A 11 8.32 9.95 -14.08
C TYR A 11 7.45 11.03 -14.71
N GLN A 12 7.44 11.07 -16.04
CA GLN A 12 6.47 11.83 -16.83
C GLN A 12 5.45 10.86 -17.44
N HIS A 13 4.21 10.96 -16.98
CA HIS A 13 3.02 10.67 -17.77
C HIS A 13 1.95 11.69 -17.35
N ASN A 14 1.23 12.24 -18.32
CA ASN A 14 0.40 13.45 -18.22
C ASN A 14 -0.48 13.56 -16.97
N ASP A 15 -0.51 14.78 -16.42
CA ASP A 15 -1.45 15.36 -15.45
C ASP A 15 -1.60 14.66 -14.09
N GLU A 16 -0.50 14.55 -13.35
CA GLU A 16 -0.35 15.12 -12.00
C GLU A 16 1.09 14.87 -11.56
N VAL A 17 1.84 15.94 -11.30
CA VAL A 17 3.16 15.80 -10.67
C VAL A 17 2.90 15.33 -9.24
N ILE A 18 3.01 14.03 -9.00
CA ILE A 18 3.11 13.51 -7.63
C ILE A 18 4.45 14.03 -7.11
N SER A 19 4.40 15.19 -6.46
CA SER A 19 5.58 15.85 -5.92
C SER A 19 6.17 14.96 -4.83
N SER A 20 7.46 14.75 -4.99
CA SER A 20 8.34 13.97 -4.16
C SER A 20 8.24 14.29 -2.67
N GLU A 21 8.08 13.23 -1.89
CA GLU A 21 8.61 13.06 -0.52
C GLU A 21 8.00 13.98 0.56
N ASN A 22 7.11 13.39 1.38
CA ASN A 22 6.53 13.87 2.65
C ASN A 22 5.10 14.45 2.65
N GLU A 23 4.33 14.37 1.56
CA GLU A 23 2.89 14.64 1.65
C GLU A 23 2.13 13.42 2.18
N GLU A 24 1.38 13.61 3.28
CA GLU A 24 0.46 12.62 3.83
C GLU A 24 -0.59 12.25 2.78
N PHE A 25 -0.69 10.96 2.48
CA PHE A 25 -1.66 10.42 1.55
C PHE A 25 -2.76 9.70 2.32
N GLU A 26 -3.99 10.20 2.22
CA GLU A 26 -5.16 9.56 2.85
C GLU A 26 -5.61 8.35 2.01
N ILE A 27 -5.67 7.18 2.64
CA ILE A 27 -6.06 5.92 2.01
C ILE A 27 -7.31 5.39 2.69
N ASN A 28 -8.34 5.08 1.90
CA ASN A 28 -9.48 4.27 2.32
C ASN A 28 -9.43 2.93 1.60
N TYR A 29 -9.31 1.84 2.36
CA TYR A 29 -9.13 0.50 1.80
C TYR A 29 -9.85 -0.57 2.60
N LYS A 30 -10.12 -1.69 1.93
CA LYS A 30 -10.66 -2.90 2.54
C LYS A 30 -9.56 -3.96 2.59
N LEU A 31 -9.20 -4.39 3.80
CA LEU A 31 -8.17 -5.40 4.02
C LEU A 31 -8.78 -6.80 3.96
N PHE A 32 -8.21 -7.67 3.12
CA PHE A 32 -8.57 -9.08 3.00
C PHE A 32 -7.35 -9.94 3.34
N ILE A 33 -7.47 -10.87 4.29
CA ILE A 33 -6.38 -11.75 4.70
C ILE A 33 -6.73 -13.18 4.30
N LYS A 34 -5.86 -13.79 3.48
CA LYS A 34 -5.94 -15.19 3.08
C LYS A 34 -4.76 -15.93 3.68
N THR A 35 -5.04 -16.98 4.44
CA THR A 35 -4.00 -17.85 5.02
C THR A 35 -3.62 -18.95 4.03
N ALA A 36 -2.42 -19.54 4.19
CA ALA A 36 -1.98 -20.68 3.39
C ALA A 36 -2.90 -21.91 3.52
N LYS A 37 -3.67 -22.01 4.62
CA LYS A 37 -4.67 -23.06 4.84
C LYS A 37 -5.98 -22.82 4.07
N GLY A 38 -6.06 -21.80 3.23
CA GLY A 38 -7.25 -21.43 2.47
C GLY A 38 -8.33 -20.70 3.30
N ILE A 39 -8.09 -20.50 4.60
CA ILE A 39 -9.00 -19.77 5.48
C ILE A 39 -8.87 -18.28 5.18
N SER A 40 -10.01 -17.63 4.94
CA SER A 40 -10.10 -16.18 4.75
C SER A 40 -10.72 -15.53 5.99
N ILE A 41 -10.05 -14.51 6.52
CA ILE A 41 -10.59 -13.71 7.62
C ILE A 41 -11.61 -12.71 7.04
N PRO A 42 -12.71 -12.40 7.74
CA PRO A 42 -13.65 -11.37 7.32
C PRO A 42 -12.94 -10.05 7.04
N ALA A 43 -13.19 -9.49 5.87
CA ALA A 43 -12.52 -8.28 5.43
C ALA A 43 -13.06 -7.05 6.15
N LYS A 44 -12.16 -6.13 6.51
CA LYS A 44 -12.47 -4.93 7.30
C LYS A 44 -12.02 -3.66 6.60
N TRP A 45 -12.83 -2.61 6.70
CA TRP A 45 -12.51 -1.28 6.18
C TRP A 45 -11.58 -0.53 7.13
N PHE A 46 -10.63 0.19 6.54
CA PHE A 46 -9.70 1.06 7.24
C PHE A 46 -9.54 2.37 6.47
N LYS A 47 -9.29 3.42 7.25
CA LYS A 47 -8.96 4.75 6.76
C LYS A 47 -7.77 5.26 7.55
N GLU A 48 -6.71 5.68 6.86
CA GLU A 48 -5.49 6.21 7.48
C GLU A 48 -4.74 7.15 6.53
N SER A 49 -3.99 8.08 7.10
CA SER A 49 -3.06 8.95 6.37
C SER A 49 -1.65 8.43 6.58
N VAL A 50 -0.88 8.30 5.51
CA VAL A 50 0.50 7.78 5.54
C VAL A 50 1.41 8.58 4.62
N SER A 51 2.64 8.81 5.05
CA SER A 51 3.63 9.53 4.27
C SER A 51 4.47 8.58 3.41
N THR A 52 4.82 7.40 3.94
CA THR A 52 5.76 6.46 3.33
C THR A 52 5.20 5.05 3.18
N ILE A 53 5.84 4.24 2.32
CA ILE A 53 5.49 2.82 2.20
C ILE A 53 5.76 2.06 3.50
N ASP A 54 6.87 2.34 4.18
CA ASP A 54 7.23 1.63 5.42
C ASP A 54 6.20 1.88 6.53
N GLU A 55 5.72 3.12 6.64
CA GLU A 55 4.63 3.48 7.56
C GLU A 55 3.35 2.70 7.22
N PHE A 56 2.98 2.66 5.93
CA PHE A 56 1.79 1.96 5.49
C PHE A 56 1.89 0.44 5.71
N LEU A 57 3.01 -0.19 5.35
CA LEU A 57 3.26 -1.61 5.56
C LEU A 57 3.31 -1.97 7.06
N SER A 58 3.92 -1.12 7.90
CA SER A 58 3.92 -1.28 9.36
C SER A 58 2.51 -1.19 9.94
N SER A 59 1.70 -0.28 9.42
CA SER A 59 0.30 -0.12 9.81
C SER A 59 -0.55 -1.33 9.40
N ILE A 60 -0.35 -1.86 8.18
CA ILE A 60 -0.96 -3.11 7.71
C ILE A 60 -0.53 -4.28 8.59
N HIS A 61 0.77 -4.39 8.92
CA HIS A 61 1.30 -5.45 9.77
C HIS A 61 0.60 -5.50 11.14
N LYS A 62 0.48 -4.34 11.81
CA LYS A 62 -0.25 -4.23 13.08
C LYS A 62 -1.70 -4.70 12.95
N LYS A 63 -2.38 -4.34 11.85
CA LYS A 63 -3.75 -4.78 11.58
C LYS A 63 -3.83 -6.28 11.32
N ILE A 64 -2.86 -6.86 10.62
CA ILE A 64 -2.78 -8.30 10.42
C ILE A 64 -2.69 -9.00 11.77
N ILE A 65 -1.72 -8.65 12.62
CA ILE A 65 -1.57 -9.23 13.97
C ILE A 65 -2.89 -9.17 14.76
N ILE A 66 -3.55 -8.01 14.77
CA ILE A 66 -4.81 -7.83 15.50
C ILE A 66 -5.93 -8.71 14.94
N LEU A 67 -6.04 -8.83 13.61
CA LEU A 67 -7.10 -9.57 12.95
C LEU A 67 -6.88 -11.09 12.96
N THR A 68 -5.63 -11.54 12.88
CA THR A 68 -5.23 -12.95 12.98
C THR A 68 -5.15 -13.41 14.43
N LYS A 69 -4.95 -12.49 15.37
CA LYS A 69 -4.57 -12.75 16.77
C LYS A 69 -3.29 -13.58 16.86
N ASP A 70 -2.34 -13.30 15.97
CA ASP A 70 -1.07 -14.00 15.85
C ASP A 70 0.07 -12.99 15.88
N ASP A 71 0.71 -12.88 17.04
CA ASP A 71 1.85 -12.00 17.32
C ASP A 71 3.20 -12.62 16.92
N THR A 72 3.19 -13.86 16.43
CA THR A 72 4.38 -14.54 15.92
C THR A 72 4.66 -14.23 14.45
N LEU A 73 3.66 -13.69 13.73
CA LEU A 73 3.79 -13.29 12.34
C LEU A 73 4.84 -12.19 12.17
N LEU A 74 5.73 -12.39 11.20
CA LEU A 74 6.71 -11.41 10.76
C LEU A 74 6.30 -10.84 9.40
N PRO A 75 6.73 -9.62 9.04
CA PRO A 75 6.46 -9.05 7.72
C PRO A 75 6.91 -9.92 6.54
N ALA A 76 7.88 -10.82 6.74
CA ALA A 76 8.36 -11.74 5.71
C ALA A 76 7.44 -12.96 5.48
N ASP A 77 6.49 -13.23 6.38
CA ASP A 77 5.60 -14.40 6.31
C ASP A 77 4.41 -14.22 5.35
N TYR A 78 4.25 -13.01 4.79
CA TYR A 78 3.15 -12.68 3.91
C TYR A 78 3.54 -11.63 2.87
N ASN A 79 2.76 -11.59 1.79
CA ASN A 79 2.84 -10.54 0.79
C ASN A 79 1.64 -9.60 0.90
N VAL A 80 1.89 -8.30 0.69
CA VAL A 80 0.83 -7.29 0.56
C VAL A 80 0.61 -7.00 -0.92
N ALA A 81 -0.63 -7.09 -1.36
CA ALA A 81 -1.03 -6.73 -2.73
C ALA A 81 -2.29 -5.89 -2.71
N PHE A 82 -2.38 -4.96 -3.66
CA PHE A 82 -3.53 -4.09 -3.87
C PHE A 82 -4.25 -4.45 -5.15
N LYS A 83 -5.57 -4.24 -5.19
CA LYS A 83 -6.36 -4.31 -6.41
C LYS A 83 -7.46 -3.26 -6.39
N ALA A 84 -7.81 -2.72 -7.55
CA ALA A 84 -8.95 -1.82 -7.66
C ALA A 84 -10.27 -2.59 -7.46
N PRO A 85 -11.36 -1.95 -6.98
CA PRO A 85 -12.62 -2.63 -6.69
C PRO A 85 -13.24 -3.41 -7.86
N LYS A 86 -12.95 -3.00 -9.10
CA LYS A 86 -13.47 -3.61 -10.34
C LYS A 86 -12.50 -4.58 -11.01
N GLU A 87 -11.31 -4.80 -10.43
CA GLU A 87 -10.34 -5.74 -10.98
C GLU A 87 -10.61 -7.18 -10.51
N THR A 88 -10.64 -8.09 -11.48
CA THR A 88 -10.74 -9.55 -11.27
C THR A 88 -9.37 -10.23 -11.20
N SER A 89 -8.28 -9.49 -11.39
CA SER A 89 -6.91 -9.99 -11.32
C SER A 89 -6.44 -10.26 -9.88
N ALA A 90 -5.27 -10.88 -9.74
CA ALA A 90 -4.67 -11.24 -8.45
C ALA A 90 -4.24 -10.04 -7.59
N GLY A 91 -4.30 -8.83 -8.12
CA GLY A 91 -3.74 -7.62 -7.52
C GLY A 91 -2.25 -7.45 -7.80
N THR A 92 -1.76 -6.23 -7.59
CA THR A 92 -0.36 -5.82 -7.76
C THR A 92 0.32 -5.81 -6.40
N GLN A 93 1.48 -6.44 -6.29
CA GLN A 93 2.26 -6.46 -5.06
C GLN A 93 2.70 -5.04 -4.66
N LEU A 94 2.72 -4.77 -3.36
CA LEU A 94 3.21 -3.54 -2.77
C LEU A 94 4.42 -3.86 -1.90
N SER A 95 5.62 -3.71 -2.46
CA SER A 95 6.88 -4.08 -1.79
C SER A 95 7.89 -2.95 -1.67
N ASP A 96 7.88 -2.00 -2.60
CA ASP A 96 8.86 -0.91 -2.62
C ASP A 96 8.24 0.47 -2.91
N ALA A 97 9.07 1.51 -2.84
CA ALA A 97 8.64 2.87 -3.06
C ALA A 97 8.05 3.11 -4.47
N GLN A 98 8.52 2.38 -5.50
CA GLN A 98 7.99 2.49 -6.86
C GLN A 98 6.58 1.90 -6.95
N ASP A 99 6.36 0.75 -6.31
CA ASP A 99 5.03 0.16 -6.18
C ASP A 99 4.08 1.14 -5.47
N PHE A 100 4.56 1.81 -4.42
CA PHE A 100 3.74 2.76 -3.66
C PHE A 100 3.38 4.01 -4.46
N ILE A 101 4.30 4.56 -5.26
CA ILE A 101 4.01 5.69 -6.16
C ILE A 101 2.90 5.29 -7.15
N LYS A 102 3.00 4.11 -7.77
CA LYS A 102 1.97 3.61 -8.69
C LYS A 102 0.64 3.39 -7.98
N PHE A 103 0.67 2.80 -6.79
CA PHE A 103 -0.51 2.62 -5.95
C PHE A 103 -1.22 3.96 -5.65
N LYS A 104 -0.48 4.99 -5.20
CA LYS A 104 -1.06 6.33 -4.97
C LYS A 104 -1.70 6.88 -6.25
N ALA A 105 -1.01 6.78 -7.38
CA ALA A 105 -1.53 7.22 -8.67
C ALA A 105 -2.83 6.50 -9.06
N GLU A 106 -2.90 5.18 -8.87
CA GLU A 106 -4.12 4.41 -9.13
C GLU A 106 -5.28 4.82 -8.20
N CYS A 107 -5.01 5.05 -6.93
CA CYS A 107 -6.01 5.55 -5.98
C CYS A 107 -6.56 6.92 -6.40
N LEU A 108 -5.69 7.86 -6.80
CA LEU A 108 -6.11 9.19 -7.29
C LEU A 108 -6.97 9.08 -8.56
N LYS A 109 -6.57 8.24 -9.52
CA LYS A 109 -7.35 7.97 -10.74
C LYS A 109 -8.73 7.39 -10.43
N LEU A 110 -8.86 6.57 -9.39
CA LEU A 110 -10.15 6.01 -8.96
C LEU A 110 -11.04 7.08 -8.32
N ALA A 111 -10.47 7.98 -7.52
CA ALA A 111 -11.19 9.09 -6.90
C ALA A 111 -11.67 10.12 -7.93
N ALA A 112 -10.89 10.40 -8.97
CA ALA A 112 -11.29 11.32 -10.04
C ALA A 112 -12.42 10.78 -10.95
N LYS A 113 -12.67 9.46 -10.92
CA LYS A 113 -13.71 8.79 -11.72
C LYS A 113 -15.01 8.52 -10.94
N SER A 114 -15.09 8.90 -9.67
CA SER A 114 -16.25 8.65 -8.81
C SER A 114 -17.25 9.79 -8.82
#